data_AF-A0A0C2H6Q8-F1
#
_entry.id   AF-A0A0C2H6Q8-F1
#
_cell.length_a   1.000
_cell.length_b   1.000
_cell.length_c   1.000
_cell.angle_alpha   90.00
_cell.angle_beta   90.00
_cell.angle_gamma   90.00
#
_symmetry.space_group_name_H-M   'P 1'
#
loop_
_entity.id
_entity.type
_entity.pdbx_description
1 polymer ?
#
loop_
_entity_poly.entity_id
_entity_poly.type
_entity_poly.pdbx_seq_one_letter_code
_entity_poly.pdbx_strand_id
1 'polypeptide(L)'
;MTEQPAKRLDDYIELGRYVVCICILAELMILPQVSSMVYMMYAGASPSLASCEDGRIFDSGLEEKEWNHFCGNSKAIKNSISIQMLGVLGGSLVFGQISDLFGRRKGLLGTMAGMAVGWVFVAKSATLTQFTIARTVVGFFCGGSIA
;
A
#
# COMPACT_ATOMS: atom_id res chain seq x y z
N MET A 1 26.66 5.58 40.11
CA MET A 1 25.26 5.63 39.65
C MET A 1 25.02 7.01 39.09
N THR A 2 25.40 7.24 37.83
CA THR A 2 25.02 8.46 37.11
C THR A 2 23.78 8.09 36.31
N GLU A 3 22.61 8.29 36.91
CA GLU A 3 21.33 8.19 36.21
C GLU A 3 21.32 9.26 35.12
N GLN A 4 21.48 8.86 33.86
CA GLN A 4 21.18 9.73 32.74
C GLN A 4 19.64 9.82 32.67
N PRO A 5 19.04 11.02 32.84
CA PRO A 5 17.61 11.17 32.72
C PRO A 5 17.20 10.73 31.32
N ALA A 6 16.27 9.76 31.24
CA ALA A 6 15.77 9.24 29.98
C ALA A 6 15.14 10.39 29.17
N LYS A 7 15.89 10.94 28.20
CA LYS A 7 15.37 11.92 27.25
C LYS A 7 14.23 11.27 26.48
N ARG A 8 12.99 11.73 26.73
CA ARG A 8 11.82 11.29 25.99
C ARG A 8 11.96 11.73 24.54
N LEU A 9 11.54 10.86 23.62
CA LEU A 9 11.55 11.12 22.18
C LEU A 9 10.76 12.38 21.79
N ASP A 10 9.75 12.74 22.60
CA ASP A 10 8.96 13.98 22.50
C ASP A 10 9.83 15.25 22.57
N ASP A 11 10.97 15.20 23.25
CA ASP A 11 11.87 16.35 23.45
C ASP A 11 12.78 16.61 22.22
N TYR A 12 12.90 15.64 21.31
CA TYR A 12 13.60 15.80 20.02
C TYR A 12 12.68 16.31 18.90
N ILE A 13 11.37 16.24 19.09
CA ILE A 13 10.37 16.72 18.13
C ILE A 13 9.92 18.10 18.60
N GLU A 14 10.77 19.11 18.40
CA GLU A 14 10.28 20.48 18.46
C GLU A 14 9.18 20.62 17.39
N LEU A 15 7.99 21.03 17.81
CA LEU A 15 6.80 21.21 16.97
C LEU A 15 6.96 22.42 16.03
N GLY A 16 8.01 22.38 15.21
CA GLY A 16 8.34 23.41 14.23
C GLY A 16 7.52 23.26 12.96
N ARG A 17 7.51 24.33 12.15
CA ARG A 17 6.88 24.38 10.81
C ARG A 17 7.23 23.20 9.90
N TYR A 18 8.42 22.62 10.07
CA TYR A 18 8.88 21.45 9.34
C TYR A 18 8.07 20.19 9.64
N VAL A 19 7.80 19.92 10.92
CA VAL A 19 7.03 18.73 11.36
C VAL A 19 5.58 18.87 10.90
N VAL A 20 5.00 20.07 11.01
CA VAL A 20 3.64 20.37 10.49
C VAL A 20 3.56 20.13 8.97
N CYS A 21 4.56 20.56 8.20
CA CYS A 21 4.61 20.32 6.77
C CYS A 21 4.67 18.82 6.43
N ILE A 22 5.50 18.06 7.15
CA ILE A 22 5.57 16.59 7.01
C ILE A 22 4.23 15.94 7.33
N CYS A 23 3.57 16.33 8.43
CA CYS A 23 2.26 15.80 8.80
C CYS A 23 1.21 16.06 7.72
N ILE A 24 1.17 17.28 7.16
CA ILE A 24 0.27 17.62 6.05
C ILE A 24 0.59 16.79 4.80
N LEU A 25 1.86 16.61 4.47
CA LEU A 25 2.27 15.78 3.33
C LEU A 25 1.95 14.30 3.55
N ALA A 26 2.08 13.79 4.78
CA ALA A 26 1.74 12.42 5.14
C ALA A 26 0.23 12.17 5.00
N GLU A 27 -0.60 13.08 5.53
CA GLU A 27 -2.06 13.05 5.34
C GLU A 27 -2.45 13.06 3.86
N LEU A 28 -1.82 13.94 3.06
CA LEU A 28 -2.07 14.02 1.63
C LEU A 28 -1.67 12.73 0.89
N MET A 29 -0.65 12.00 1.34
CA MET A 29 -0.20 10.73 0.75
C MET A 29 -1.09 9.53 1.14
N ILE A 30 -1.78 9.60 2.28
CA ILE A 30 -2.75 8.58 2.69
C ILE A 30 -3.98 8.57 1.77
N LEU A 31 -4.38 9.74 1.23
CA LEU A 31 -5.54 9.85 0.33
C LEU A 31 -5.41 8.98 -0.94
N PRO A 32 -4.32 9.08 -1.74
CA PRO A 32 -4.06 8.16 -2.83
C PRO A 32 -4.06 6.68 -2.37
N GLN A 33 -3.50 6.39 -1.20
CA GLN A 33 -3.40 5.02 -0.69
C GLN A 33 -4.76 4.40 -0.41
N VAL A 34 -5.61 5.10 0.33
CA VAL A 34 -6.98 4.65 0.63
C VAL A 34 -7.81 4.62 -0.66
N SER A 35 -7.71 5.63 -1.53
CA SER A 35 -8.46 5.66 -2.79
C SER A 35 -8.18 4.45 -3.68
N SER A 36 -6.92 4.01 -3.73
CA SER A 36 -6.50 2.87 -4.54
C SER A 36 -7.01 1.53 -3.99
N MET A 37 -7.21 1.42 -2.68
CA MET A 37 -7.82 0.28 -2.00
C MET A 37 -9.32 0.24 -2.25
N VAL A 38 -9.99 1.39 -2.15
CA VAL A 38 -11.41 1.55 -2.45
C VAL A 38 -11.69 1.19 -3.91
N TYR A 39 -10.85 1.64 -4.86
CA TYR A 39 -10.97 1.29 -6.28
C TYR A 39 -10.91 -0.23 -6.52
N MET A 40 -9.95 -0.92 -5.90
CA MET A 40 -9.81 -2.38 -6.01
C MET A 40 -10.97 -3.14 -5.34
N MET A 41 -11.51 -2.61 -4.25
CA MET A 41 -12.69 -3.17 -3.59
C MET A 41 -13.91 -3.15 -4.53
N TYR A 42 -14.15 -2.03 -5.22
CA TYR A 42 -15.23 -1.92 -6.20
C TYR A 42 -14.96 -2.74 -7.46
N ALA A 43 -13.72 -2.77 -7.96
CA ALA A 43 -13.36 -3.58 -9.12
C ALA A 43 -13.43 -5.10 -8.82
N GLY A 44 -13.26 -5.51 -7.56
CA GLY A 44 -13.32 -6.90 -7.10
C GLY A 44 -14.67 -7.31 -6.53
N ALA A 45 -15.65 -6.41 -6.47
CA ALA A 45 -17.03 -6.69 -6.09
C ALA A 45 -17.79 -7.33 -7.27
N SER A 46 -17.28 -8.45 -7.77
CA SER A 46 -18.10 -9.34 -8.60
C SER A 46 -19.22 -9.92 -7.72
N PRO A 47 -20.48 -10.00 -8.18
CA PRO A 47 -21.54 -10.63 -7.41
C PRO A 47 -21.08 -12.02 -6.99
N SER A 48 -21.14 -12.32 -5.69
CA SER A 48 -20.75 -13.62 -5.14
C SER A 48 -21.80 -14.67 -5.50
N LEU A 49 -21.88 -15.02 -6.79
CA LEU A 49 -22.50 -16.25 -7.24
C LEU A 49 -21.46 -17.35 -7.04
N ALA A 50 -21.86 -18.43 -6.38
CA ALA A 50 -21.01 -19.54 -5.95
C ALA A 50 -20.39 -20.38 -7.10
N SER A 51 -20.15 -19.82 -8.29
CA SER A 51 -19.79 -20.57 -9.50
C SER A 51 -18.67 -19.87 -10.30
N CYS A 52 -17.46 -19.86 -9.73
CA CYS A 52 -16.21 -19.84 -10.51
C CYS A 52 -15.52 -21.22 -10.48
N GLU A 53 -16.06 -22.18 -9.72
CA GLU A 53 -15.44 -23.49 -9.49
C GLU A 53 -16.31 -24.69 -9.86
N ASP A 54 -17.54 -24.50 -10.35
CA ASP A 54 -18.19 -25.53 -11.16
C ASP A 54 -19.42 -24.93 -11.84
N GLY A 55 -19.40 -24.92 -13.17
CA GLY A 55 -20.25 -24.05 -13.98
C GLY A 55 -21.70 -24.45 -13.98
N ARG A 56 -22.58 -23.71 -13.26
CA ARG A 56 -24.03 -23.67 -13.54
C ARG A 56 -24.74 -22.37 -13.06
N ILE A 57 -25.22 -21.61 -14.08
CA ILE A 57 -26.42 -20.71 -14.23
C ILE A 57 -26.50 -19.47 -13.30
N PHE A 58 -26.83 -18.23 -13.72
CA PHE A 58 -28.05 -17.71 -14.38
C PHE A 58 -27.79 -16.38 -15.16
N ASP A 59 -27.37 -16.44 -16.42
CA ASP A 59 -27.82 -15.47 -17.42
C ASP A 59 -27.66 -16.11 -18.80
N SER A 60 -28.71 -16.07 -19.61
CA SER A 60 -28.72 -16.67 -20.95
C SER A 60 -28.22 -15.71 -22.03
N GLY A 61 -27.75 -14.52 -21.64
CA GLY A 61 -27.28 -13.46 -22.54
C GLY A 61 -25.77 -13.22 -22.63
N LEU A 62 -24.93 -13.90 -21.84
CA LEU A 62 -23.47 -13.66 -21.82
C LEU A 62 -22.70 -14.86 -22.40
N GLU A 63 -21.84 -14.62 -23.39
CA GLU A 63 -20.94 -15.65 -23.93
C GLU A 63 -19.98 -16.16 -22.82
N GLU A 64 -19.71 -17.47 -22.80
CA GLU A 64 -18.84 -18.14 -21.83
C GLU A 64 -17.45 -17.47 -21.67
N LYS A 65 -16.94 -16.86 -22.75
CA LYS A 65 -15.64 -16.17 -22.76
C LYS A 65 -15.65 -14.89 -21.93
N GLU A 66 -16.72 -14.10 -21.99
CA GLU A 66 -16.84 -12.87 -21.21
C GLU A 66 -16.93 -13.19 -19.72
N TRP A 67 -17.68 -14.24 -19.38
CA TRP A 67 -17.81 -14.74 -18.00
C TRP A 67 -16.46 -15.16 -17.39
N ASN A 68 -15.66 -15.95 -18.13
CA ASN A 68 -14.35 -16.38 -17.66
C ASN A 68 -13.36 -15.21 -17.49
N HIS A 69 -13.45 -14.20 -18.36
CA HIS A 69 -12.62 -12.99 -18.24
C HIS A 69 -12.96 -12.19 -16.96
N PHE A 70 -14.24 -12.01 -16.63
CA PHE A 70 -14.67 -11.36 -15.39
C PHE A 70 -14.25 -12.14 -14.14
N CYS A 71 -14.45 -13.46 -14.13
CA CYS A 71 -14.01 -14.33 -13.04
C CYS A 71 -12.49 -14.26 -12.83
N GLY A 72 -11.73 -14.30 -13.93
CA GLY A 72 -10.27 -14.16 -13.92
C GLY A 72 -9.81 -12.83 -13.33
N ASN A 73 -10.47 -11.73 -13.66
CA ASN A 73 -10.15 -10.41 -13.12
C ASN A 73 -10.42 -10.30 -11.61
N SER A 74 -11.56 -10.80 -11.13
CA SER A 74 -11.89 -10.82 -9.69
C SER A 74 -10.91 -11.68 -8.88
N LYS A 75 -10.52 -12.84 -9.42
CA LYS A 75 -9.49 -13.72 -8.81
C LYS A 75 -8.11 -13.05 -8.80
N ALA A 76 -7.74 -12.34 -9.87
CA ALA A 76 -6.49 -11.60 -9.97
C ALA A 76 -6.40 -10.44 -8.96
N ILE A 77 -7.49 -9.70 -8.75
CA ILE A 77 -7.57 -8.61 -7.76
C ILE A 77 -7.39 -9.16 -6.34
N LYS A 78 -8.10 -10.23 -5.98
CA LYS A 78 -7.98 -10.88 -4.65
C LYS A 78 -6.56 -11.40 -4.41
N ASN A 79 -5.97 -12.09 -5.40
CA ASN A 79 -4.59 -12.57 -5.30
C ASN A 79 -3.56 -11.43 -5.16
N SER A 80 -3.81 -10.30 -5.83
CA SER A 80 -2.96 -9.12 -5.75
C SER A 80 -2.96 -8.46 -4.37
N ILE A 81 -4.07 -8.51 -3.61
CA ILE A 81 -4.14 -7.96 -2.24
C ILE A 81 -3.22 -8.74 -1.29
N SER A 82 -3.18 -10.06 -1.41
CA SER A 82 -2.28 -10.91 -0.62
C SER A 82 -0.81 -10.55 -0.85
N ILE A 83 -0.41 -10.32 -2.10
CA ILE A 83 0.96 -9.90 -2.46
C ILE A 83 1.29 -8.51 -1.89
N GLN A 84 0.32 -7.59 -1.90
CA GLN A 84 0.51 -6.26 -1.30
C GLN A 84 0.77 -6.34 0.21
N MET A 85 0.04 -7.19 0.93
CA MET A 85 0.25 -7.39 2.37
C MET A 85 1.63 -7.97 2.68
N LEU A 86 2.11 -8.92 1.86
CA LEU A 86 3.48 -9.41 1.97
C LEU A 86 4.52 -8.31 1.74
N GLY A 87 4.28 -7.43 0.76
CA GLY A 87 5.13 -6.27 0.51
C GLY A 87 5.23 -5.33 1.72
N VAL A 88 4.09 -5.02 2.36
CA VAL A 88 4.05 -4.17 3.56
C VAL A 88 4.81 -4.81 4.73
N LEU A 89 4.58 -6.10 4.98
CA LEU A 89 5.25 -6.85 6.06
C LEU A 89 6.77 -6.93 5.84
N GLY A 90 7.20 -7.21 4.61
CA GLY A 90 8.63 -7.19 4.24
C GLY A 90 9.23 -5.81 4.42
N GLY A 91 8.48 -4.76 4.07
CA GLY A 91 8.88 -3.36 4.21
C GLY A 91 9.15 -2.96 5.65
N SER A 92 8.22 -3.25 6.56
CA SER A 92 8.37 -2.93 7.98
C SER A 92 9.55 -3.67 8.62
N LEU A 93 9.80 -4.93 8.24
CA LEU A 93 10.91 -5.70 8.79
C LEU A 93 12.26 -5.12 8.36
N VAL A 94 12.43 -4.85 7.06
CA VAL A 94 13.69 -4.35 6.50
C VAL A 94 13.96 -2.92 6.92
N PHE A 95 12.98 -2.02 6.76
CA PHE A 95 13.16 -0.61 7.12
C PHE A 95 13.14 -0.37 8.63
N GLY A 96 12.53 -1.26 9.43
CA GLY A 96 12.65 -1.17 10.89
C GLY A 96 14.10 -1.29 11.35
N GLN A 97 14.80 -2.35 10.91
CA GLN A 97 16.21 -2.56 11.25
C GLN A 97 17.11 -1.45 10.67
N ILE A 98 16.83 -1.00 9.45
CA ILE A 98 17.60 0.09 8.81
C ILE A 98 17.38 1.43 9.53
N SER A 99 16.17 1.70 10.02
CA SER A 99 15.85 2.94 10.73
C SER A 99 16.54 3.03 12.09
N ASP A 100 16.76 1.89 12.73
CA ASP A 100 17.57 1.79 13.94
C ASP A 100 19.06 2.13 13.70
N LEU A 101 19.58 1.84 12.50
CA LEU A 101 20.98 2.06 12.12
C LEU A 101 21.25 3.45 11.49
N PHE A 102 20.32 3.99 10.69
CA PHE A 102 20.54 5.18 9.86
C PHE A 102 20.02 6.49 10.49
N GLY A 103 19.40 6.39 11.68
CA GLY A 103 18.82 7.50 12.41
C GLY A 103 17.39 7.84 11.95
N ARG A 104 16.46 7.88 12.91
CA ARG A 104 15.00 7.98 12.73
C ARG A 104 14.52 9.08 11.78
N ARG A 105 15.18 10.26 11.78
CA ARG A 105 14.78 11.41 10.95
C ARG A 105 15.12 11.26 9.47
N LYS A 106 16.26 10.63 9.15
CA LYS A 106 16.70 10.43 7.76
C LYS A 106 16.00 9.24 7.12
N GLY A 107 15.73 8.19 7.91
CA GLY A 107 14.92 7.05 7.50
C GLY A 107 13.51 7.47 7.08
N LEU A 108 12.82 8.25 7.91
CA LEU A 108 11.47 8.76 7.62
C LEU A 108 11.43 9.61 6.34
N LEU A 109 12.43 10.48 6.12
CA LEU A 109 12.48 11.31 4.92
C LEU A 109 12.70 10.46 3.65
N GLY A 110 13.51 9.40 3.75
CA GLY A 110 13.76 8.46 2.65
C GLY A 110 12.52 7.65 2.26
N THR A 111 11.76 7.14 3.23
CA THR A 111 10.54 6.37 2.97
C THR A 111 9.42 7.25 2.41
N MET A 112 9.30 8.51 2.88
CA MET A 112 8.39 9.50 2.29
C MET A 112 8.73 9.84 0.83
N ALA A 113 10.01 10.03 0.51
CA ALA A 113 10.44 10.26 -0.87
C ALA A 113 10.14 9.04 -1.77
N GLY A 114 10.39 7.83 -1.26
CA GLY A 114 10.07 6.57 -1.94
C GLY A 114 8.57 6.43 -2.23
N MET A 115 7.71 6.78 -1.27
CA MET A 115 6.25 6.80 -1.48
C MET A 115 5.85 7.81 -2.56
N ALA A 116 6.39 9.02 -2.53
CA ALA A 116 6.06 10.05 -3.53
C ALA A 116 6.42 9.58 -4.96
N VAL A 117 7.61 9.00 -5.15
CA VAL A 117 8.03 8.45 -6.45
C VAL A 117 7.15 7.28 -6.87
N GLY A 118 6.82 6.37 -5.94
CA GLY A 118 5.95 5.23 -6.22
C GLY A 118 4.54 5.66 -6.66
N TRP A 119 3.96 6.71 -6.07
CA TRP A 119 2.68 7.26 -6.49
C TRP A 119 2.70 7.90 -7.88
N VAL A 120 3.80 8.55 -8.26
CA VAL A 120 3.99 9.07 -9.63
C VAL A 120 4.02 7.92 -10.64
N PHE A 121 4.65 6.80 -10.30
CA PHE A 121 4.68 5.61 -11.15
C PHE A 121 3.31 4.93 -11.27
N VAL A 122 2.53 4.90 -10.18
CA VAL A 122 1.13 4.46 -10.19
C VAL A 122 0.29 5.31 -11.15
N ALA A 123 0.45 6.63 -11.14
CA ALA A 123 -0.32 7.54 -11.99
C ALA A 123 -0.06 7.38 -13.50
N LYS A 124 1.09 6.79 -13.88
CA LYS A 124 1.46 6.52 -15.28
C LYS A 124 1.11 5.12 -15.77
N SER A 125 0.64 4.23 -14.88
CA SER A 125 0.38 2.83 -15.22
C SER A 125 -1.06 2.60 -15.67
N ALA A 126 -1.26 2.02 -16.86
CA ALA A 126 -2.58 1.69 -17.41
C ALA A 126 -2.96 0.20 -17.29
N THR A 127 -2.01 -0.65 -16.87
CA THR A 127 -2.18 -2.11 -16.80
C THR A 127 -2.28 -2.59 -15.35
N LEU A 128 -3.19 -3.54 -15.08
CA LEU A 128 -3.45 -4.12 -13.75
C LEU A 128 -2.19 -4.69 -13.08
N THR A 129 -1.31 -5.33 -13.85
CA THR A 129 -0.03 -5.87 -13.37
C THR A 129 0.98 -4.79 -12.98
N GLN A 130 1.11 -3.74 -13.80
CA GLN A 130 2.00 -2.62 -13.50
C GLN A 130 1.51 -1.83 -12.28
N PHE A 131 0.20 -1.65 -12.17
CA PHE A 131 -0.44 -1.07 -11.00
C PHE A 131 -0.17 -1.89 -9.73
N THR A 132 -0.30 -3.23 -9.79
CA THR A 132 -0.01 -4.11 -8.64
C THR A 132 1.47 -4.05 -8.24
N ILE A 133 2.41 -4.13 -9.18
CA ILE A 133 3.85 -4.05 -8.88
C ILE A 133 4.18 -2.71 -8.23
N ALA A 134 3.70 -1.61 -8.81
CA ALA A 134 3.88 -0.26 -8.27
C ALA A 134 3.34 -0.15 -6.83
N ARG A 135 2.15 -0.71 -6.58
CA ARG A 135 1.50 -0.72 -5.26
C ARG A 135 2.24 -1.60 -4.24
N THR A 136 2.83 -2.71 -4.66
CA THR A 136 3.67 -3.53 -3.76
C THR A 136 4.95 -2.79 -3.38
N VAL A 137 5.56 -2.06 -4.32
CA VAL A 137 6.72 -1.20 -4.03
C VAL A 137 6.33 -0.07 -3.07
N VAL A 138 5.22 0.64 -3.33
CA VAL A 138 4.70 1.67 -2.40
C VAL A 138 4.36 1.06 -1.04
N GLY A 139 3.78 -0.15 -1.01
CA GLY A 139 3.46 -0.89 0.21
C GLY A 139 4.71 -1.21 1.05
N PHE A 140 5.81 -1.59 0.41
CA PHE A 140 7.11 -1.80 1.09
C PHE A 140 7.62 -0.52 1.75
N PHE A 141 7.56 0.62 1.06
CA PHE A 141 7.92 1.92 1.65
C PHE A 141 6.95 2.37 2.74
N CYS A 142 5.65 2.12 2.58
CA CYS A 142 4.64 2.41 3.59
C CYS A 142 4.92 1.63 4.88
N GLY A 143 5.25 0.34 4.78
CA GLY A 143 5.65 -0.47 5.94
C GLY A 143 6.86 0.13 6.67
N GLY A 144 7.83 0.67 5.91
CA GLY A 144 8.99 1.37 6.46
C GLY A 144 8.73 2.77 7.02
N SER A 145 7.61 3.41 6.69
CA SER A 145 7.20 4.68 7.28
C SER A 145 6.45 4.52 8.62
N ILE A 146 5.97 3.31 8.90
CA ILE A 146 5.22 2.94 10.12
C ILE A 146 6.17 2.31 11.17
N ALA A 147 7.25 1.69 10.72
CA ALA A 147 8.31 1.12 11.57
C ALA A 147 9.23 2.21 12.15
#